data_AF-A0A2V2RK97-F1
#
_entry.id   AF-A0A2V2RK97-F1
#
_cell.length_a   1.000
_cell.length_b   1.000
_cell.length_c   1.000
_cell.angle_alpha   90.00
_cell.angle_beta   90.00
_cell.angle_gamma   90.00
#
_symmetry.space_group_name_H-M   'P 1'
#
loop_
_entity.id
_entity.type
_entity.pdbx_description
1 polymer ?
#
loop_
_entity_poly.entity_id
_entity_poly.type
_entity_poly.pdbx_seq_one_letter_code
_entity_poly.pdbx_strand_id
1 'polypeptide(L)'
;MRITIPVDEAQAETYLPEVKADASGVGINYADQILKPFKLTLADGRKFLAKRKGLKITITIGDKQGDAILRRLDHGPGVKNMFRKALEEAARNVGASVLFEPNTIHLDLE
;
A
#
# COMPACT_ATOMS: atom_id res chain seq x y z
N MET A 1 -11.70 13.61 -3.75
CA MET A 1 -12.57 12.38 -3.77
C MET A 1 -11.90 11.31 -2.94
N ARG A 2 -12.62 10.58 -2.08
CA ARG A 2 -12.02 9.57 -1.18
C ARG A 2 -12.27 8.14 -1.64
N ILE A 3 -11.21 7.34 -1.68
CA ILE A 3 -11.25 5.90 -1.97
C ILE A 3 -10.91 5.15 -0.69
N THR A 4 -11.71 4.15 -0.33
CA THR A 4 -11.47 3.32 0.86
C THR A 4 -11.06 1.91 0.45
N ILE A 5 -9.88 1.48 0.89
CA ILE A 5 -9.38 0.12 0.73
C ILE A 5 -9.52 -0.58 2.09
N PRO A 6 -10.35 -1.62 2.21
CA PRO A 6 -10.39 -2.43 3.42
C PRO A 6 -9.11 -3.26 3.52
N VAL A 7 -8.51 -3.29 4.71
CA VAL A 7 -7.29 -4.07 5.00
C VAL A 7 -7.47 -4.89 6.26
N ASP A 8 -6.82 -6.05 6.31
CA ASP A 8 -6.84 -6.93 7.48
C ASP A 8 -5.51 -6.78 8.22
N GLU A 9 -5.45 -5.81 9.14
CA GLU A 9 -4.21 -5.54 9.88
C GLU A 9 -3.87 -6.72 10.81
N ALA A 10 -4.86 -7.32 11.45
CA ALA A 10 -4.67 -8.45 12.36
C ALA A 10 -4.00 -9.63 11.65
N GLN A 11 -4.48 -9.99 10.46
CA GLN A 11 -3.86 -11.04 9.66
C GLN A 11 -2.46 -10.63 9.21
N ALA A 12 -2.25 -9.38 8.78
CA ALA A 12 -0.95 -8.91 8.33
C ALA A 12 0.11 -8.88 9.43
N GLU A 13 -0.28 -8.55 10.66
CA GLU A 13 0.62 -8.53 11.83
C GLU A 13 1.27 -9.88 12.10
N THR A 14 0.60 -10.99 11.76
CA THR A 14 1.17 -12.34 11.86
C THR A 14 2.35 -12.59 10.90
N TYR A 15 2.57 -11.69 9.93
CA TYR A 15 3.67 -11.73 8.95
C TYR A 15 4.73 -10.66 9.19
N LEU A 16 4.68 -9.97 10.33
CA LEU A 16 5.79 -9.13 10.76
C LEU A 16 7.02 -10.00 11.02
N PRO A 17 8.23 -9.47 10.77
CA PRO A 17 9.48 -10.21 10.97
C PRO A 17 9.69 -10.68 12.41
N GLU A 18 9.04 -10.02 13.38
CA GLU A 18 9.00 -10.42 14.79
C GLU A 18 8.24 -11.73 15.02
N VAL A 19 7.23 -12.02 14.19
CA VAL A 19 6.36 -13.21 14.29
C VAL A 19 6.79 -14.29 13.30
N LYS A 20 7.17 -13.90 12.09
CA LYS A 20 7.55 -14.79 11.00
C LYS A 20 8.70 -14.18 10.22
N ALA A 21 9.83 -14.89 10.18
CA ALA A 21 11.00 -14.46 9.43
C ALA A 21 10.65 -14.17 7.97
N ASP A 22 10.99 -12.96 7.53
CA ASP A 22 10.80 -12.50 6.16
C ASP A 22 12.15 -12.48 5.45
N ALA A 23 12.34 -13.40 4.49
CA ALA A 23 13.60 -13.54 3.76
C ALA A 23 13.94 -12.33 2.86
N SER A 24 13.00 -11.39 2.67
CA SER A 24 13.21 -10.20 1.84
C SER A 24 13.88 -9.04 2.58
N GLY A 25 13.84 -9.05 3.92
CA GLY A 25 14.40 -7.99 4.74
C GLY A 25 13.67 -6.64 4.65
N VAL A 26 12.53 -6.59 3.95
CA VAL A 26 11.65 -5.42 3.79
C VAL A 26 10.17 -5.74 4.03
N GLY A 27 9.85 -6.96 4.46
CA GLY A 27 8.50 -7.34 4.87
C GLY A 27 7.51 -7.49 3.72
N ILE A 28 7.93 -8.15 2.64
CA ILE A 28 7.05 -8.46 1.50
C ILE A 28 5.81 -9.20 1.96
N ASN A 29 5.95 -10.16 2.88
CA ASN A 29 4.83 -10.96 3.35
C ASN A 29 3.77 -10.11 4.07
N TYR A 30 4.20 -9.17 4.91
CA TYR A 30 3.32 -8.19 5.55
C TYR A 30 2.59 -7.33 4.51
N ALA A 31 3.34 -6.77 3.54
CA ALA A 31 2.78 -5.91 2.50
C ALA A 31 1.76 -6.65 1.61
N ASP A 32 1.97 -7.93 1.34
CA ASP A 32 1.06 -8.77 0.55
C ASP A 32 -0.26 -9.04 1.28
N GLN A 33 -0.23 -9.18 2.60
CA GLN A 33 -1.44 -9.34 3.41
C GLN A 33 -2.21 -8.04 3.60
N ILE A 34 -1.51 -6.91 3.80
CA ILE A 34 -2.16 -5.60 3.88
C ILE A 34 -2.78 -5.22 2.54
N LEU A 35 -2.01 -5.24 1.45
CA LEU A 35 -2.44 -4.73 0.15
C LEU A 35 -2.70 -5.86 -0.83
N LYS A 36 -3.86 -6.48 -0.69
CA LYS A 36 -4.41 -7.36 -1.73
C LYS A 36 -4.79 -6.54 -2.97
N PRO A 37 -4.74 -7.12 -4.19
CA PRO A 37 -5.17 -6.43 -5.40
C PRO A 37 -6.62 -5.93 -5.26
N PHE A 38 -6.79 -4.61 -5.24
CA PHE A 38 -8.07 -3.96 -5.04
C PHE A 38 -8.43 -3.15 -6.30
N LYS A 39 -9.66 -3.32 -6.77
CA LYS A 39 -10.17 -2.65 -7.98
C LYS A 39 -11.53 -2.05 -7.68
N LEU A 40 -11.76 -0.84 -8.15
CA LEU A 40 -13.02 -0.12 -7.98
C LEU A 40 -13.26 0.77 -9.21
N THR A 41 -14.52 0.97 -9.60
CA THR A 41 -14.88 2.04 -10.54
C THR A 41 -15.34 3.24 -9.72
N LEU A 42 -14.71 4.39 -9.92
CA LEU A 42 -14.99 5.63 -9.20
C LEU A 42 -16.28 6.26 -9.69
N ALA A 43 -16.87 7.15 -8.89
CA ALA A 43 -18.15 7.79 -9.21
C ALA A 43 -18.10 8.64 -10.49
N ASP A 44 -16.91 9.12 -10.87
CA ASP A 44 -16.65 9.86 -12.11
C ASP A 44 -16.32 8.94 -13.31
N GLY A 45 -16.46 7.62 -13.15
CA GLY A 45 -16.22 6.63 -14.20
C GLY A 45 -14.77 6.17 -14.34
N ARG A 46 -13.81 6.79 -13.65
CA ARG A 46 -12.40 6.34 -13.69
C ARG A 46 -12.23 4.98 -13.01
N LYS A 47 -11.33 4.15 -13.54
CA LYS A 47 -10.96 2.87 -12.90
C LYS A 47 -9.86 3.10 -11.87
N PHE A 48 -10.05 2.56 -10.68
CA PHE A 48 -9.06 2.48 -9.63
C PHE A 48 -8.48 1.06 -9.54
N LEU A 49 -7.15 0.97 -9.39
CA LEU A 49 -6.43 -0.25 -9.07
C LEU A 49 -5.33 0.06 -8.06
N ALA A 50 -5.28 -0.68 -6.97
CA ALA A 50 -4.14 -0.72 -6.07
C ALA A 50 -3.66 -2.16 -5.93
N LYS A 51 -2.36 -2.41 -6.15
CA LYS A 51 -1.79 -3.76 -6.03
C LYS A 51 -0.31 -3.71 -5.67
N ARG A 52 0.16 -4.79 -5.06
CA ARG A 52 1.59 -5.08 -4.90
C ARG A 52 2.02 -6.21 -5.84
N LYS A 53 3.18 -6.07 -6.49
CA LYS A 53 3.85 -7.14 -7.26
C LYS A 53 5.34 -7.15 -6.93
N GLY A 54 5.79 -8.18 -6.24
CA GLY A 54 7.18 -8.21 -5.72
C GLY A 54 7.43 -7.05 -4.76
N LEU A 55 8.53 -6.33 -4.96
CA LEU A 55 8.84 -5.14 -4.17
C LEU A 55 8.02 -3.91 -4.55
N LYS A 56 7.27 -3.95 -5.66
CA LYS A 56 6.62 -2.77 -6.22
C LYS A 56 5.16 -2.65 -5.77
N ILE A 57 4.78 -1.46 -5.31
CA ILE A 57 3.39 -1.02 -5.14
C ILE A 57 3.02 -0.19 -6.37
N THR A 58 1.86 -0.48 -6.95
CA THR A 58 1.31 0.25 -8.09
C THR A 58 -0.11 0.72 -7.74
N ILE A 59 -0.35 2.03 -7.91
CA ILE A 59 -1.67 2.64 -7.89
C ILE A 59 -1.98 3.16 -9.30
N THR A 60 -3.17 2.87 -9.81
CA THR A 60 -3.65 3.35 -11.10
C THR A 60 -5.01 3.99 -10.92
N ILE A 61 -5.20 5.19 -11.49
CA ILE A 61 -6.43 5.98 -11.40
C ILE A 61 -6.74 6.55 -12.79
N GLY A 62 -7.73 5.97 -13.47
CA GLY A 62 -7.96 6.23 -14.88
C GLY A 62 -6.69 5.90 -15.68
N ASP A 63 -6.12 6.91 -16.32
CA ASP A 63 -4.90 6.80 -17.14
C ASP A 63 -3.60 7.12 -16.38
N LYS A 64 -3.70 7.58 -15.12
CA LYS A 64 -2.53 7.87 -14.28
C LYS A 64 -2.06 6.62 -13.56
N GLN A 65 -0.76 6.38 -13.54
CA GLN A 65 -0.14 5.30 -12.78
C GLN A 65 1.01 5.84 -11.93
N GLY A 66 1.01 5.46 -10.65
CA GLY A 66 2.05 5.76 -9.68
C GLY A 66 2.64 4.47 -9.16
N ASP A 67 3.96 4.37 -9.22
CA ASP A 67 4.72 3.22 -8.75
C ASP A 67 5.66 3.64 -7.62
N ALA A 68 5.89 2.73 -6.68
CA ALA A 68 6.90 2.87 -5.64
C ALA A 68 7.48 1.51 -5.24
N ILE A 69 8.70 1.52 -4.72
CA ILE A 69 9.41 0.30 -4.31
C ILE A 69 9.49 0.25 -2.79
N LEU A 70 9.17 -0.92 -2.23
CA LEU A 70 9.49 -1.28 -0.84
C LEU A 70 11.00 -1.30 -0.68
N ARG A 71 11.53 -0.32 0.06
CA ARG A 71 12.96 -0.18 0.33
C ARG A 71 13.19 -0.03 1.83
N ARG A 72 14.36 -0.48 2.28
CA ARG A 72 14.82 -0.24 3.65
C ARG A 72 14.98 1.27 3.86
N LEU A 73 14.50 1.78 4.98
CA LEU A 73 14.68 3.16 5.39
C LEU A 73 15.99 3.29 6.19
N ASP A 74 16.69 4.41 6.04
CA ASP A 74 17.97 4.70 6.73
C ASP A 74 17.84 4.69 8.27
N HIS A 75 16.62 4.90 8.80
CA HIS A 75 16.31 4.82 10.23
C HIS A 75 15.20 3.81 10.51
N GLY A 76 15.58 2.62 10.96
CA GLY A 76 14.72 1.71 11.74
C GLY A 76 14.05 0.54 10.98
N PRO A 77 13.97 -0.66 11.58
CA PRO A 77 13.23 -1.80 11.06
C PRO A 77 11.74 -1.67 11.38
N GLY A 78 11.05 -0.77 10.68
CA GLY A 78 9.59 -0.73 10.69
C GLY A 78 9.06 -1.24 9.38
N VAL A 79 8.83 -2.56 9.23
CA VAL A 79 8.20 -3.13 8.02
C VAL A 79 6.90 -2.40 7.67
N LYS A 80 6.10 -2.05 8.70
CA LYS A 80 4.90 -1.21 8.55
C LYS A 80 5.24 0.15 7.94
N ASN A 81 6.29 0.82 8.42
CA ASN A 81 6.72 2.12 7.93
C ASN A 81 7.25 2.06 6.49
N MET A 82 7.99 1.00 6.12
CA MET A 82 8.46 0.79 4.75
C MET A 82 7.28 0.65 3.78
N PHE A 83 6.26 -0.13 4.15
CA PHE A 83 5.03 -0.24 3.38
C PHE A 83 4.30 1.10 3.27
N ARG A 84 4.09 1.80 4.39
CA ARG A 84 3.39 3.09 4.43
C ARG A 84 4.08 4.10 3.52
N LYS A 85 5.40 4.23 3.60
CA LYS A 85 6.19 5.15 2.77
C LYS A 85 6.09 4.83 1.28
N ALA A 86 6.19 3.56 0.91
CA ALA A 86 6.04 3.16 -0.49
C ALA A 86 4.61 3.44 -1.00
N LEU A 87 3.57 3.18 -0.20
CA LEU A 87 2.20 3.47 -0.60
C LEU A 87 1.95 4.97 -0.75
N GLU A 88 2.47 5.79 0.17
CA GLU A 88 2.44 7.26 0.10
C GLU A 88 3.11 7.77 -1.18
N GLU A 89 4.30 7.27 -1.55
CA GLU A 89 4.97 7.64 -2.81
C GLU A 89 4.14 7.26 -4.04
N ALA A 90 3.61 6.03 -4.08
CA ALA A 90 2.80 5.58 -5.21
C ALA A 90 1.52 6.41 -5.37
N ALA A 91 0.87 6.78 -4.26
CA ALA A 91 -0.32 7.62 -4.25
C ALA A 91 0.00 9.05 -4.68
N ARG A 92 1.09 9.63 -4.18
CA ARG A 92 1.53 10.97 -4.56
C ARG A 92 1.80 11.09 -6.06
N ASN A 93 2.36 10.04 -6.66
CA ASN A 93 2.63 9.99 -8.10
C ASN A 93 1.36 10.01 -8.97
N VAL A 94 0.18 9.74 -8.40
CA VAL A 94 -1.12 9.89 -9.10
C VAL A 94 -1.93 11.10 -8.64
N GLY A 95 -1.37 11.96 -7.77
CA GLY A 95 -2.09 13.11 -7.19
C GLY A 95 -3.06 12.71 -6.08
N ALA A 96 -2.68 11.74 -5.26
CA ALA A 96 -3.44 11.30 -4.10
C ALA A 96 -2.61 11.35 -2.83
N SER A 97 -3.26 11.66 -1.71
CA SER A 97 -2.72 11.54 -0.36
C SER A 97 -3.23 10.27 0.30
N VAL A 98 -2.47 9.70 1.24
CA VAL A 98 -2.83 8.47 1.95
C VAL A 98 -3.09 8.77 3.42
N LEU A 99 -4.18 8.23 3.95
CA LEU A 99 -4.49 8.21 5.38
C LEU A 99 -4.65 6.75 5.82
N PHE A 100 -3.95 6.36 6.87
CA PHE A 100 -4.02 5.03 7.47
C PHE A 100 -4.94 5.08 8.69
N GLU A 101 -6.03 4.33 8.65
CA GLU A 101 -6.97 4.15 9.76
C GLU A 101 -7.02 2.66 10.16
N PRO A 102 -7.55 2.31 11.35
CA PRO A 102 -7.65 0.91 11.76
C PRO A 102 -8.45 0.06 10.76
N ASN A 103 -7.84 -0.96 10.19
CA ASN A 103 -8.41 -1.85 9.15
C ASN A 103 -8.83 -1.16 7.83
N THR A 104 -8.48 0.11 7.62
CA THR A 104 -8.78 0.81 6.36
C THR A 104 -7.65 1.73 5.91
N ILE A 105 -7.44 1.78 4.61
CA ILE A 105 -6.55 2.78 3.99
C ILE A 105 -7.40 3.69 3.12
N HIS A 106 -7.32 4.98 3.36
CA HIS A 106 -8.01 6.00 2.58
C HIS A 106 -7.04 6.68 1.63
N LEU A 107 -7.42 6.78 0.36
CA LEU A 107 -6.74 7.61 -0.62
C LEU A 107 -7.62 8.82 -0.93
N ASP A 108 -7.12 10.00 -0.60
CA ASP A 108 -7.76 11.26 -0.91
C ASP A 108 -7.15 11.84 -2.19
N LEU A 109 -7.95 11.84 -3.25
CA LEU A 109 -7.61 12.46 -4.53
C LEU A 109 -7.79 13.96 -4.45
N GLU A 110 -6.72 14.69 -4.83
CA GLU A 110 -6.74 16.14 -5.07
C GLU A 110 -7.57 16.48 -6.31
#